data_AF-A0A6L9ZIV8-F1
#
_entry.id   AF-A0A6L9ZIV8-F1
#
_cell.length_a   1.000
_cell.length_b   1.000
_cell.length_c   1.000
_cell.angle_alpha   90.00
_cell.angle_beta   90.00
_cell.angle_gamma   90.00
#
_symmetry.space_group_name_H-M   'P 1'
#
loop_
_entity.id
_entity.type
_entity.pdbx_description
1 polymer ?
#
loop_
_entity_poly.entity_id
_entity_poly.type
_entity_poly.pdbx_seq_one_letter_code
_entity_poly.pdbx_strand_id
1 'polypeptide(L)'
;TRYNQFLYVMVPHPMVLWITAVHNRYHGACWLPCYLDLKTNQGQNIIRLLGDTGYYSILFFDQSKPEKCANVMTSTIAPAQRQLFTDWANKSKTIKSTNQAMLSKGILKQEFEKLKPKILMKLEAAHTDYPTDISG
;
A
#
# COMPACT_ATOMS: atom_id res chain seq x y z
N THR A 1 12.33 -5.24 -8.89
CA THR A 1 12.29 -4.81 -7.48
C THR A 1 10.92 -4.31 -7.13
N ARG A 2 10.48 -4.45 -5.89
CA ARG A 2 9.20 -3.91 -5.44
C ARG A 2 9.35 -3.15 -4.14
N TYR A 3 8.39 -2.27 -3.90
CA TYR A 3 8.33 -1.40 -2.74
C TYR A 3 6.92 -1.34 -2.19
N ASN A 4 6.78 -1.32 -0.87
CA ASN A 4 5.52 -1.04 -0.20
C ASN A 4 5.68 0.04 0.88
N GLN A 5 4.64 0.86 1.06
CA GLN A 5 4.57 1.83 2.13
C GLN A 5 3.10 2.11 2.44
N PHE A 6 2.81 2.52 3.67
CA PHE A 6 1.46 2.84 4.12
C PHE A 6 1.44 4.24 4.71
N LEU A 7 0.51 5.06 4.24
CA LEU A 7 0.23 6.37 4.81
C LEU A 7 -1.12 6.33 5.51
N TYR A 8 -1.23 7.02 6.64
CA TYR A 8 -2.47 7.10 7.40
C TYR A 8 -2.82 8.55 7.68
N VAL A 9 -4.09 8.89 7.46
CA VAL A 9 -4.66 10.16 7.89
C VAL A 9 -5.84 9.89 8.80
N MET A 10 -5.85 10.52 9.97
CA MET A 10 -6.87 10.30 11.00
C MET A 10 -8.06 11.25 10.84
N VAL A 11 -7.80 12.50 10.46
CA VAL A 11 -8.77 13.60 10.34
C VAL A 11 -8.64 14.19 8.94
N PRO A 12 -9.74 14.50 8.24
CA PRO A 12 -11.13 14.56 8.72
C PRO A 12 -11.87 13.22 8.75
N HIS A 13 -11.33 12.21 8.08
CA HIS A 13 -11.90 10.87 8.02
C HIS A 13 -10.78 9.81 8.04
N PRO A 14 -10.78 8.84 8.97
CA PRO A 14 -9.71 7.84 9.06
C PRO A 14 -9.55 7.03 7.78
N MET A 15 -8.40 7.18 7.11
CA MET A 15 -8.12 6.52 5.84
C MET A 15 -6.65 6.12 5.76
N VAL A 16 -6.40 4.93 5.20
CA VAL A 16 -5.05 4.46 4.87
C VAL A 16 -4.87 4.49 3.35
N LEU A 17 -3.72 4.98 2.90
CA LEU A 17 -3.24 4.73 1.55
C LEU A 17 -2.17 3.64 1.61
N TRP A 18 -2.50 2.48 1.06
CA TRP A 18 -1.57 1.39 0.82
C TRP A 18 -0.92 1.58 -0.54
N ILE A 19 0.39 1.84 -0.53
CA ILE A 19 1.21 2.06 -1.71
C ILE A 19 1.96 0.78 -2.03
N THR A 20 1.79 0.27 -3.24
CA THR A 20 2.67 -0.74 -3.82
C THR A 20 3.28 -0.19 -5.11
N ALA A 21 4.58 -0.34 -5.28
CA ALA A 21 5.27 -0.03 -6.52
C ALA A 21 6.06 -1.25 -7.01
N VAL A 22 5.87 -1.61 -8.27
CA VAL A 22 6.64 -2.67 -8.94
C VAL A 22 7.49 -2.00 -10.00
N HIS A 23 8.81 -2.13 -9.90
CA HIS A 23 9.75 -1.50 -10.81
C HIS A 23 10.39 -2.50 -11.77
N ASN A 24 10.38 -2.15 -13.05
CA ASN A 24 11.07 -2.83 -14.13
C ASN A 24 11.96 -1.81 -14.88
N ARG A 25 13.23 -2.14 -15.14
CA ARG A 25 14.19 -1.25 -15.82
C ARG A 25 13.73 -0.75 -17.19
N TYR A 26 12.93 -1.53 -17.91
CA TYR A 26 12.47 -1.22 -19.26
C TYR A 26 11.13 -0.47 -19.28
N HIS A 27 10.32 -0.63 -18.24
CA HIS A 27 8.94 -0.13 -18.20
C HIS A 27 8.69 0.88 -17.06
N GLY A 28 9.71 1.16 -16.24
CA GLY A 28 9.62 2.04 -15.08
C GLY A 28 8.83 1.42 -13.92
N ALA A 29 8.31 2.30 -13.05
CA ALA A 29 7.48 1.90 -11.91
C ALA A 29 6.00 1.82 -12.27
N CYS A 30 5.41 0.65 -12.04
CA CYS A 30 3.97 0.46 -11.96
C CYS A 30 3.50 0.77 -10.54
N TRP A 31 2.61 1.77 -10.39
CA TRP A 31 2.06 2.18 -9.10
C TRP A 31 0.67 1.59 -8.89
N LEU A 32 0.47 0.95 -7.74
CA LEU A 32 -0.79 0.31 -7.34
C LEU A 32 -1.28 0.91 -6.02
N PRO A 33 -1.78 2.16 -6.01
CA PRO A 33 -2.32 2.78 -4.81
C PRO A 33 -3.70 2.20 -4.46
N CYS A 34 -3.89 1.80 -3.21
CA CYS A 34 -5.17 1.33 -2.68
C CYS A 34 -5.58 2.18 -1.47
N TYR A 35 -6.76 2.79 -1.52
CA TYR A 35 -7.29 3.61 -0.42
C TYR A 35 -8.25 2.77 0.41
N LEU A 36 -7.96 2.64 1.69
CA LEU A 36 -8.77 1.90 2.66
C LEU A 36 -9.48 2.89 3.58
N ASP A 37 -10.80 2.97 3.45
CA ASP A 37 -11.67 3.70 4.37
C ASP A 37 -11.81 2.88 5.66
N LEU A 38 -11.25 3.39 6.77
CA LEU A 38 -11.27 2.69 8.06
C LEU A 38 -12.57 2.91 8.84
N LYS A 39 -13.56 3.62 8.31
CA LYS A 39 -14.92 3.61 8.84
C LYS A 39 -15.76 2.48 8.25
N THR A 40 -15.38 1.92 7.11
CA THR A 40 -16.04 0.74 6.54
C THR A 40 -15.58 -0.56 7.19
N ASN A 41 -16.48 -1.56 7.24
CA ASN A 41 -16.13 -2.92 7.69
C ASN A 41 -15.03 -3.53 6.80
N GLN A 42 -15.08 -3.27 5.49
CA GLN A 42 -14.10 -3.78 4.54
C GLN A 42 -12.70 -3.25 4.84
N GLY A 43 -12.52 -1.93 4.97
CA GLY A 43 -11.22 -1.34 5.28
C GLY A 43 -10.68 -1.80 6.63
N GLN A 44 -11.55 -1.93 7.63
CA GLN A 44 -11.23 -2.47 8.96
C GLN A 44 -10.76 -3.93 8.92
N ASN A 45 -11.37 -4.77 8.08
CA ASN A 45 -10.99 -6.17 7.95
C ASN A 45 -9.68 -6.31 7.16
N ILE A 46 -9.52 -5.57 6.06
CA ILE A 46 -8.31 -5.60 5.25
C ILE A 46 -7.10 -5.15 6.05
N ILE A 47 -7.17 -4.02 6.76
CA ILE A 47 -6.00 -3.49 7.48
C ILE A 47 -5.55 -4.41 8.62
N ARG A 48 -6.49 -5.07 9.32
CA ARG A 48 -6.18 -6.08 10.34
C ARG A 48 -5.56 -7.32 9.71
N LEU A 49 -6.16 -7.84 8.64
CA LEU A 49 -5.63 -9.02 7.95
C LEU A 49 -4.21 -8.80 7.43
N LEU A 50 -3.91 -7.61 6.90
CA LEU A 50 -2.55 -7.25 6.48
C LEU A 50 -1.58 -7.22 7.67
N GLY A 51 -2.03 -6.72 8.83
CA GLY A 51 -1.24 -6.68 10.07
C GLY A 51 -0.96 -8.08 10.62
N ASP A 52 -1.99 -8.94 10.63
CA ASP A 52 -1.91 -10.30 11.16
C ASP A 52 -1.08 -11.20 10.24
N THR A 53 -1.36 -11.16 8.93
CA THR A 53 -0.66 -11.97 7.91
C THR A 53 0.77 -11.49 7.69
N GLY A 54 0.99 -10.18 7.71
CA GLY A 54 2.32 -9.58 7.51
C GLY A 54 2.84 -9.63 6.07
N TYR A 55 2.02 -10.06 5.11
CA TYR A 55 2.33 -10.01 3.69
C TYR A 55 1.05 -10.00 2.83
N TYR A 56 1.20 -9.74 1.54
CA TYR A 56 0.15 -9.87 0.52
C TYR A 56 0.73 -10.35 -0.80
N SER A 57 -0.09 -10.82 -1.73
CA SER A 57 0.37 -11.27 -3.06
C SER A 57 0.02 -10.26 -4.14
N ILE A 58 0.95 -10.05 -5.08
CA ILE A 58 0.74 -9.34 -6.33
C ILE A 58 0.66 -10.39 -7.43
N LEU A 59 -0.47 -10.47 -8.11
CA LEU A 59 -0.72 -11.44 -9.15
C LEU A 59 -0.53 -10.80 -10.52
N PHE A 60 0.25 -11.46 -11.39
CA PHE A 60 0.48 -11.05 -12.76
C PHE A 60 -0.24 -12.01 -13.70
N PHE A 61 -0.96 -11.44 -14.66
CA PHE A 61 -1.70 -12.18 -15.66
C PHE A 61 -1.16 -11.81 -17.05
N ASP A 62 -1.04 -12.81 -17.92
CA ASP A 62 -0.64 -12.62 -19.32
C ASP A 62 -1.84 -12.08 -20.11
N GLN A 63 -1.61 -11.11 -21.00
CA GLN A 63 -2.66 -10.56 -21.86
C GLN A 63 -3.19 -11.59 -22.87
N SER A 64 -2.35 -12.53 -23.30
CA SER A 64 -2.70 -13.59 -24.27
C SER A 64 -3.47 -14.76 -23.64
N LYS A 65 -3.32 -14.97 -22.33
CA LYS A 65 -3.96 -16.07 -21.56
C LYS A 65 -4.37 -15.60 -20.15
N PRO A 66 -5.34 -14.67 -20.04
CA PRO A 66 -5.69 -14.03 -18.77
C PRO A 66 -6.36 -14.99 -17.77
N GLU A 67 -6.88 -16.13 -18.22
CA GLU A 67 -7.51 -17.15 -17.38
C GLU A 67 -6.54 -17.86 -16.41
N LYS A 68 -5.22 -17.69 -16.57
CA LYS A 68 -4.21 -18.26 -15.67
C LYS A 68 -3.28 -17.18 -15.13
N CYS A 69 -3.00 -17.24 -13.83
CA CYS A 69 -1.97 -16.41 -13.23
C CYS A 69 -0.60 -16.86 -13.75
N ALA A 70 0.13 -15.94 -14.38
CA ALA A 70 1.43 -16.21 -14.97
C ALA A 70 2.54 -16.15 -13.91
N ASN A 71 2.41 -15.24 -12.94
CA ASN A 71 3.41 -15.07 -11.88
C ASN A 71 2.78 -14.50 -10.61
N VAL A 72 3.33 -14.88 -9.45
CA VAL A 72 2.93 -14.39 -8.13
C VAL A 72 4.15 -13.79 -7.44
N MET A 73 4.01 -12.56 -6.95
CA MET A 73 5.04 -11.90 -6.15
C MET A 73 4.50 -11.59 -4.75
N THR A 74 5.03 -12.25 -3.73
CA THR A 74 4.67 -12.03 -2.32
C THR A 74 5.33 -10.80 -1.76
N SER A 75 4.60 -9.83 -1.22
CA SER A 75 5.02 -8.57 -0.57
C SER A 75 4.94 -8.59 0.93
N THR A 76 6.11 -8.61 1.59
CA THR A 76 6.20 -8.62 3.06
C THR A 76 6.06 -7.22 3.63
N ILE A 77 5.48 -7.13 4.81
CA ILE A 77 5.23 -5.89 5.52
C ILE A 77 6.11 -5.89 6.77
N ALA A 78 6.91 -4.84 6.93
CA ALA A 78 7.82 -4.73 8.05
C ALA A 78 7.07 -4.82 9.40
N PRO A 79 7.62 -5.50 10.42
CA PRO A 79 6.96 -5.66 11.73
C PRO A 79 6.49 -4.35 12.37
N ALA A 80 7.26 -3.28 12.24
CA ALA A 80 6.88 -1.95 12.74
C ALA A 80 5.60 -1.41 12.08
N GLN A 81 5.45 -1.59 10.77
CA GLN A 81 4.23 -1.18 10.05
C GLN A 81 3.01 -2.03 10.48
N ARG A 82 3.22 -3.33 10.73
CA ARG A 82 2.15 -4.23 11.19
C ARG A 82 1.56 -3.79 12.55
N GLN A 83 2.40 -3.31 13.46
CA GLN A 83 1.94 -2.75 14.75
C GLN A 83 1.09 -1.49 14.53
N LEU A 84 1.53 -0.59 13.64
CA LEU A 84 0.77 0.62 13.31
C LEU A 84 -0.63 0.32 12.76
N PHE A 85 -0.80 -0.77 12.01
CA PHE A 85 -2.11 -1.15 11.46
C PHE A 85 -3.14 -1.45 12.54
N THR A 86 -2.72 -2.14 13.61
CA THR A 86 -3.58 -2.42 14.77
C THR A 86 -4.01 -1.13 15.44
N ASP A 87 -3.08 -0.21 15.65
CA ASP A 87 -3.36 1.10 16.25
C ASP A 87 -4.31 1.93 15.39
N TRP A 88 -4.09 1.98 14.08
CA TRP A 88 -4.94 2.72 13.15
C TRP A 88 -6.35 2.12 13.11
N ALA A 89 -6.47 0.79 13.07
CA ALA A 89 -7.75 0.09 13.07
C ALA A 89 -8.56 0.33 14.36
N ASN A 90 -7.88 0.43 15.50
CA ASN A 90 -8.53 0.68 16.79
C ASN A 90 -8.93 2.15 16.94
N LYS A 91 -8.02 3.09 16.64
CA LYS A 91 -8.29 4.54 16.72
C LYS A 91 -9.42 4.97 15.77
N SER A 92 -9.47 4.42 14.56
CA SER A 92 -10.51 4.76 13.57
C SER A 92 -11.94 4.40 13.99
N LYS A 93 -12.13 3.41 14.89
CA LYS A 93 -13.45 3.07 15.42
C LYS A 93 -13.99 4.13 16.38
N THR A 94 -13.13 4.70 17.22
CA THR A 94 -13.55 5.62 18.30
C THR A 94 -13.77 7.05 17.81
N ILE A 95 -13.15 7.44 16.70
CA ILE A 95 -13.25 8.80 16.16
C ILE A 95 -14.59 9.01 15.46
N LYS A 96 -15.25 10.12 15.81
CA LYS A 96 -16.38 10.67 15.05
C LYS A 96 -15.88 11.13 13.69
N SER A 97 -16.34 10.49 12.63
CA SER A 97 -16.02 10.93 11.27
C SER A 97 -16.97 12.05 10.84
N THR A 98 -16.44 13.02 10.11
CA THR A 98 -17.24 14.10 9.49
C THR A 98 -17.81 13.69 8.13
N ASN A 99 -17.78 12.40 7.75
CA ASN A 99 -18.14 11.89 6.41
C ASN A 99 -17.35 12.51 5.24
N GLN A 100 -16.17 13.09 5.54
CA GLN A 100 -15.32 13.75 4.55
C GLN A 100 -14.24 12.82 3.97
N ALA A 101 -14.61 11.59 3.58
CA ALA A 101 -13.68 10.59 3.04
C ALA A 101 -12.90 11.11 1.81
N MET A 102 -13.55 11.88 0.94
CA MET A 102 -12.91 12.46 -0.24
C MET A 102 -11.80 13.47 0.09
N LEU A 103 -11.92 14.21 1.20
CA LEU A 103 -10.87 15.13 1.64
C LEU A 103 -9.65 14.35 2.14
N SER A 104 -9.85 13.33 2.97
CA SER A 104 -8.76 12.44 3.40
C SER A 104 -8.06 11.77 2.22
N LYS A 105 -8.82 11.30 1.22
CA LYS A 105 -8.27 10.75 -0.02
C LYS A 105 -7.42 11.79 -0.78
N GLY A 106 -7.87 13.04 -0.83
CA GLY A 106 -7.14 14.16 -1.42
C GLY A 106 -5.81 14.44 -0.71
N ILE A 107 -5.82 14.49 0.62
CA ILE A 107 -4.61 14.68 1.46
C ILE A 107 -3.61 13.56 1.18
N LEU A 108 -4.05 12.30 1.25
CA LEU A 108 -3.20 11.14 1.00
C LEU A 108 -2.63 11.13 -0.41
N LYS A 109 -3.43 11.52 -1.42
CA LYS A 109 -2.97 11.63 -2.80
C LYS A 109 -1.87 12.69 -2.95
N GLN A 110 -2.02 13.85 -2.33
CA GLN A 110 -1.01 14.90 -2.38
C GLN A 110 0.31 14.46 -1.74
N GLU A 111 0.24 13.82 -0.57
CA GLU A 111 1.44 13.27 0.08
C GLU A 111 2.09 12.15 -0.74
N PHE A 112 1.29 11.31 -1.39
CA PHE A 112 1.80 10.29 -2.30
C PHE A 112 2.57 10.88 -3.47
N GLU A 113 2.04 11.89 -4.16
CA GLU A 113 2.75 12.54 -5.28
C GLU A 113 4.09 13.13 -4.84
N LYS A 114 4.17 13.71 -3.62
CA LYS A 114 5.43 14.22 -3.05
C LYS A 114 6.44 13.10 -2.74
N LEU A 115 5.96 11.91 -2.40
CA LEU A 115 6.82 10.76 -2.05
C LEU A 115 7.35 10.00 -3.27
N LYS A 116 6.63 10.01 -4.40
CA LYS A 116 7.01 9.25 -5.60
C LYS A 116 8.49 9.40 -6.01
N PRO A 117 9.07 10.60 -6.11
CA PRO A 117 10.48 10.75 -6.53
C PRO A 117 11.45 10.05 -5.57
N LYS A 118 11.19 10.13 -4.26
CA LYS A 118 12.03 9.47 -3.24
C LYS A 118 11.94 7.95 -3.32
N ILE A 119 10.73 7.44 -3.57
CA ILE A 119 10.49 6.00 -3.73
C ILE A 119 11.18 5.49 -5.01
N LEU A 120 11.09 6.23 -6.12
CA LEU A 120 11.79 5.89 -7.36
C LEU A 120 13.30 5.83 -7.16
N MET A 121 13.89 6.83 -6.50
CA MET A 121 15.32 6.83 -6.19
C MET A 121 15.74 5.59 -5.37
N LYS A 122 14.94 5.17 -4.38
CA LYS A 122 15.19 3.95 -3.61
C LYS A 122 15.07 2.69 -4.48
N LEU A 123 14.06 2.64 -5.34
CA LEU A 123 13.83 1.51 -6.25
C LEU A 123 15.00 1.36 -7.23
N GLU A 124 15.44 2.47 -7.84
CA GLU A 124 16.59 2.55 -8.75
C GLU A 124 17.89 2.15 -8.07
N ALA A 125 18.17 2.66 -6.85
CA ALA A 125 19.37 2.32 -6.10
C ALA A 125 19.44 0.84 -5.66
N ALA A 126 18.29 0.19 -5.46
CA ALA A 126 18.21 -1.21 -5.04
C ALA A 126 18.34 -2.21 -6.20
N HIS A 127 18.69 -1.77 -7.42
CA HIS A 127 18.94 -2.66 -8.55
C HIS A 127 20.21 -3.47 -8.32
N THR A 128 20.02 -4.67 -7.77
CA THR A 128 20.95 -5.79 -7.89
C THR A 128 20.35 -6.77 -8.90
N ASP A 129 21.11 -7.76 -9.38
CA ASP A 129 20.61 -8.79 -10.32
C ASP A 129 19.43 -9.63 -9.76
N TYR A 130 19.03 -9.40 -8.50
CA TYR A 130 17.98 -10.13 -7.80
C TYR A 130 16.77 -9.25 -7.43
N PRO A 131 15.54 -9.78 -7.49
CA PRO A 131 14.35 -9.06 -7.02
C PRO A 131 14.40 -8.80 -5.51
N THR A 132 14.52 -7.54 -5.12
CA THR A 132 14.51 -7.11 -3.71
C THR A 132 13.11 -6.71 -3.24
N ASP A 133 12.80 -7.05 -1.99
CA ASP A 133 11.65 -6.58 -1.21
C ASP A 133 12.05 -5.37 -0.35
N ILE A 134 11.33 -4.25 -0.49
CA ILE A 134 11.59 -3.03 0.27
C ILE A 134 10.31 -2.54 0.93
N SER A 135 10.35 -2.36 2.25
CA SER A 135 9.32 -1.65 3.01
C SER A 135 9.78 -0.23 3.35
N GLY A 136 8.84 0.71 3.20
CA GLY A 136 9.03 2.15 3.33
C GLY A 136 8.79 2.76 4.68
#